data_AF-A0A4Y2BZP6-F1
#
_entry.id   AF-A0A4Y2BZP6-F1
#
_cell.length_a   1.000
_cell.length_b   1.000
_cell.length_c   1.000
_cell.angle_alpha   90.00
_cell.angle_beta   90.00
_cell.angle_gamma   90.00
#
_symmetry.space_group_name_H-M   'P 1'
#
loop_
_entity.id
_entity.type
_entity.pdbx_description
1 polymer ?
#
loop_
_entity_poly.entity_id
_entity_poly.type
_entity_poly.pdbx_seq_one_letter_code
_entity_poly.pdbx_strand_id
1 'polypeptide(L)' 'MASTRSPDLAACDFFLWGYLKAKVYTHKPKTLDELKDAIRLEIAAIPPAMVEKVMLNFRKRLHNMQSTLYLEELSEFL' A
#
# COMPACT_ATOMS: atom_id res chain seq x y z
N MET A 1 -18.11 -11.80 -11.37
CA MET A 1 -18.24 -10.33 -11.29
C MET A 1 -17.06 -9.78 -10.50
N ALA A 2 -15.95 -9.48 -11.18
CA ALA A 2 -14.80 -8.84 -10.54
C ALA A 2 -15.16 -7.37 -10.29
N SER A 3 -15.31 -6.96 -9.03
CA SER A 3 -15.55 -5.55 -8.73
C SER A 3 -14.34 -4.73 -9.18
N THR A 4 -14.59 -3.64 -9.89
CA THR A 4 -13.68 -2.56 -10.30
C THR A 4 -13.01 -1.87 -9.10
N ARG A 5 -12.30 -2.63 -8.25
CA ARG A 5 -11.46 -2.07 -7.19
C ARG A 5 -10.14 -1.72 -7.84
N SER A 6 -9.89 -0.43 -7.98
CA SER A 6 -8.61 0.11 -8.42
C SER A 6 -7.49 -0.59 -7.61
N PRO A 7 -6.68 -1.46 -8.24
CA PRO A 7 -5.63 -2.17 -7.54
C PRO A 7 -4.64 -1.20 -6.89
N ASP A 8 -4.41 -0.07 -7.57
CA ASP A 8 -3.52 1.00 -7.14
C ASP A 8 -3.98 1.66 -5.83
N LEU A 9 -5.29 1.86 -5.66
CA LEU A 9 -5.84 2.44 -4.43
C LEU A 9 -5.63 1.49 -3.25
N ALA A 10 -5.77 0.18 -3.47
CA ALA A 10 -5.50 -0.82 -2.44
C ALA A 10 -4.02 -0.79 -1.98
N ALA A 11 -3.07 -0.56 -2.89
CA ALA A 11 -1.65 -0.48 -2.54
C ALA A 11 -1.35 0.68 -1.58
N CYS A 12 -1.92 1.85 -1.85
CA CYS A 12 -1.85 3.01 -0.98
C CYS A 12 -2.52 2.74 0.37
N ASP A 13 -3.71 2.13 0.38
CA ASP A 13 -4.43 1.81 1.61
C ASP A 13 -3.64 0.83 2.50
N PHE A 14 -3.09 -0.24 1.92
CA PHE A 14 -2.26 -1.22 2.65
C PHE A 14 -0.99 -0.59 3.20
N PHE A 15 -0.30 0.20 2.38
CA PHE A 15 0.91 0.92 2.79
C PHE A 15 0.61 1.91 3.92
N LEU A 16 -0.36 2.81 3.71
CA LEU A 16 -0.68 3.90 4.64
C LEU A 16 -1.12 3.34 5.99
N TRP A 17 -1.98 2.32 5.99
CA TRP A 17 -2.43 1.69 7.22
C TRP A 17 -1.28 1.00 7.98
N GLY A 18 -0.40 0.29 7.28
CA GLY A 18 0.79 -0.32 7.88
C GLY A 18 1.76 0.71 8.44
N TYR A 19 2.02 1.77 7.68
CA TYR A 19 2.93 2.86 8.03
C TYR A 19 2.43 3.61 9.27
N LEU A 20 1.17 4.06 9.26
CA LEU A 20 0.58 4.80 10.37
C LEU A 20 0.55 3.97 11.64
N LYS A 21 0.22 2.67 11.56
CA LYS A 21 0.28 1.81 12.75
C LYS A 21 1.69 1.73 13.34
N ALA A 22 2.71 1.54 12.50
CA ALA A 22 4.09 1.46 12.97
C ALA A 22 4.55 2.77 13.64
N LYS A 23 4.17 3.92 13.07
CA LYS A 23 4.62 5.24 13.54
C LYS A 23 3.83 5.78 14.72
N VAL A 24 2.50 5.78 14.62
CA VAL A 24 1.60 6.37 15.62
C VAL A 24 1.66 5.58 16.93
N TYR A 25 1.70 4.25 16.87
CA TYR A 25 1.76 3.44 18.10
C TYR A 25 3.15 3.39 18.76
N THR A 26 4.20 3.93 18.12
CA THR A 26 5.51 4.07 18.77
C THR A 26 5.40 4.95 20.03
N HIS A 27 4.59 6.01 19.98
CA HIS A 27 4.43 6.97 21.07
C HIS A 27 3.30 6.61 22.05
N LYS A 28 2.60 5.50 21.83
CA LYS A 28 1.50 4.99 22.68
C LYS A 28 0.52 6.09 23.12
N PRO A 29 -0.19 6.74 22.18
CA PRO A 29 -1.18 7.77 22.51
C PRO A 29 -2.21 7.21 23.51
N LYS A 30 -2.51 7.99 24.55
CA LYS A 30 -3.39 7.61 25.66
C LYS A 30 -4.79 8.16 25.50
N THR A 31 -4.96 9.16 24.64
CA THR A 31 -6.25 9.80 24.36
C THR A 31 -6.57 9.73 22.87
N LEU A 32 -7.86 9.87 22.56
CA LEU A 32 -8.31 9.90 21.17
C LEU A 32 -7.77 11.12 20.41
N ASP A 33 -7.57 12.23 21.10
CA ASP A 33 -7.07 13.47 20.50
C ASP A 33 -5.58 13.36 20.18
N GLU A 34 -4.77 12.83 21.10
CA GLU A 34 -3.36 12.48 20.83
C GLU A 34 -3.23 11.52 19.64
N LEU A 35 -4.13 10.52 19.54
CA LEU A 35 -4.13 9.58 18.43
C LEU A 35 -4.44 10.30 17.10
N LYS A 36 -5.46 11.16 17.06
CA LYS A 36 -5.83 11.91 15.87
C LYS A 36 -4.71 12.85 15.43
N ASP A 37 -4.07 13.54 16.37
CA ASP A 37 -3.00 14.48 16.07
C ASP A 37 -1.75 13.77 15.59
N ALA A 38 -1.39 12.65 16.21
CA ALA A 38 -0.29 11.80 15.73
C ALA A 38 -0.55 11.30 14.31
N ILE A 39 -1.78 10.86 13.97
CA ILE A 39 -2.13 10.46 12.60
C ILE A 39 -1.95 11.64 11.64
N ARG A 40 -2.45 12.83 11.96
CA ARG A 40 -2.33 14.02 11.09
C ARG A 40 -0.87 14.40 10.84
N LEU A 41 -0.06 14.41 11.90
CA LEU A 41 1.37 14.72 11.84
C LEU A 41 2.11 13.71 10.97
N GLU A 42 1.87 12.41 11.19
CA GLU A 42 2.54 11.35 10.43
C GLU A 42 2.13 11.37 8.96
N ILE A 43 0.86 11.64 8.63
CA ILE A 43 0.40 11.82 7.24
C ILE A 43 1.10 13.02 6.59
N ALA A 44 1.13 14.17 7.28
CA ALA A 44 1.77 15.39 6.76
C ALA A 44 3.28 15.22 6.57
N ALA A 45 3.91 14.32 7.33
CA ALA A 45 5.32 14.00 7.22
C ALA A 45 5.66 13.03 6.09
N ILE A 46 4.68 12.41 5.41
CA ILE A 46 4.95 11.48 4.29
C ILE A 46 5.46 12.27 3.09
N PRO A 47 6.72 12.05 2.65
CA PRO A 47 7.23 12.73 1.48
C PRO A 47 6.61 12.15 0.20
N PRO A 48 6.32 12.98 -0.83
CA PRO A 48 5.76 12.50 -2.10
C PRO A 48 6.57 11.36 -2.75
N ALA A 49 7.91 11.43 -2.67
CA ALA A 49 8.81 10.41 -3.19
C ALA A 49 8.57 9.01 -2.58
N MET A 50 8.07 8.94 -1.33
CA MET A 50 7.73 7.66 -0.70
C MET A 50 6.48 7.05 -1.35
N VAL A 51 5.46 7.88 -1.64
CA VAL A 51 4.23 7.46 -2.33
C VAL A 51 4.57 6.98 -3.74
N GLU A 52 5.42 7.70 -4.48
CA GLU A 52 5.88 7.29 -5.81
C GLU A 52 6.56 5.91 -5.79
N LYS A 53 7.41 5.65 -4.79
CA LYS A 53 8.09 4.37 -4.63
C LYS A 53 7.12 3.23 -4.31
N VAL A 54 6.11 3.47 -3.48
CA VAL A 54 5.04 2.50 -3.18
C VAL A 54 4.30 2.13 -4.47
N MET A 55 3.90 3.14 -5.26
CA MET A 55 3.20 2.93 -6.53
C MET A 55 4.06 2.20 -7.56
N LEU A 56 5.36 2.53 -7.64
CA LEU A 56 6.28 1.82 -8.51
C LEU A 56 6.42 0.34 -8.14
N ASN A 57 6.60 0.05 -6.85
CA ASN A 57 6.71 -1.33 -6.36
C ASN A 57 5.41 -2.11 -6.60
N PHE A 58 4.27 -1.45 -6.42
CA PHE A 58 2.98 -2.07 -6.69
C PHE A 58 2.81 -2.42 -8.17
N ARG A 59 3.09 -1.49 -9.09
CA ARG A 59 3.09 -1.76 -10.54
C ARG A 59 4.03 -2.89 -10.93
N LYS A 60 5.23 -2.96 -10.35
CA LYS A 60 6.17 -4.08 -10.57
C LYS A 60 5.55 -5.42 -10.16
N ARG A 61 4.88 -5.48 -9.01
CA ARG A 61 4.22 -6.71 -8.54
C ARG A 61 3.05 -7.11 -9.44
N LEU A 62 2.26 -6.16 -9.92
CA LEU A 62 1.20 -6.43 -10.90
C LEU A 62 1.77 -6.98 -12.21
N HIS A 63 2.81 -6.34 -12.75
CA HIS A 63 3.46 -6.81 -13.97
C HIS A 63 4.03 -8.22 -13.81
N ASN A 64 4.67 -8.51 -12.68
CA ASN A 64 5.20 -9.84 -12.39
C ASN A 64 4.07 -10.87 -12.28
N MET A 65 2.95 -10.53 -11.62
CA MET A 65 1.79 -11.42 -11.51
C MET A 65 1.18 -11.74 -12.87
N GLN A 66 1.05 -10.74 -13.76
CA GLN A 66 0.61 -10.95 -15.14
C GLN A 66 1.59 -11.86 -15.90
N SER A 67 2.90 -11.57 -15.82
CA SER A 67 3.93 -12.34 -16.51
C SER A 67 3.96 -13.81 -16.05
N THR A 68 3.78 -14.07 -14.75
CA THR A 68 3.68 -15.44 -14.22
C THR A 68 2.42 -16.15 -14.73
N LEU A 69 1.28 -15.46 -14.80
CA LEU A 69 0.03 -16.03 -15.31
C LEU A 69 0.16 -16.47 -16.77
N TYR A 70 0.79 -15.64 -17.61
CA TYR A 70 1.05 -15.98 -19.01
C TYR A 70 2.01 -17.17 -19.17
N LEU A 71 2.99 -17.31 -18.27
CA LEU A 71 3.93 -18.44 -18.30
C LEU A 71 3.27 -19.76 -17.86
N GLU A 72 2.40 -19.72 -16.85
CA GLU A 72 1.60 -20.90 -16.45
C GLU A 72 0.65 -21.32 -17.57
N GLU A 73 -0.06 -20.36 -18.17
CA GLU A 73 -0.97 -20.62 -19.29
C GLU A 73 -0.20 -21.17 -20.51
N LEU A 74 0.95 -20.58 -20.88
CA LEU A 74 1.81 -21.12 -21.95
C LEU A 74 2.39 -22.51 -21.63
N SER A 75 2.61 -22.84 -20.36
CA SER A 75 3.07 -24.18 -19.95
C SER A 75 1.98 -25.25 -20.00
N GLU A 76 0.70 -24.86 -19.94
CA GLU A 76 -0.43 -25.77 -20.16
C GLU A 76 -0.70 -26.01 -21.65
N PHE A 77 -0.26 -25.09 -22.53
CA PHE A 77 -0.41 -25.20 -23.99
C PHE A 77 0.79 -25.85 -24.70
N LEU A 78 1.90 -26.11 -24.00
CA LEU A 78 3.09 -26.82 -24.49
C LEU A 78 3.16 -28.25 -23.92
#